data_AF-A0A940WWM6-F1
#
_entry.id   AF-A0A940WWM6-F1
#
_cell.length_a   1.000
_cell.length_b   1.000
_cell.length_c   1.000
_cell.angle_alpha   90.00
_cell.angle_beta   90.00
_cell.angle_gamma   90.00
#
_symmetry.space_group_name_H-M   'P 1'
#
loop_
_entity.id
_entity.type
_entity.pdbx_description
1 polymer ?
#
loop_
_entity_poly.entity_id
_entity_poly.type
_entity_poly.pdbx_seq_one_letter_code
_entity_poly.pdbx_strand_id
1 'polypeptide(L)'
;MTTSRGLGVGAVGMMALLLAACGGGGGGGGGGGGTTPPPANRAPVFTSAATVSVAENTAGTFHTAAATDADGNALTFSLSGGTDRARFQISAAGALSFIAAPDFEAPVDANGDNVYQVELSVSDGTASATQMVTVTVTDVADTPNRAPVFTSAAAASVAENTAGVFYTATATDADGDTLTYSLSGGTDRARLQITAGGALSFVAAPDFEAPVDANGDNVYQVVVSVSDGKTSTTLALAVTVTNVSESTAYRVRRVATGFDQPVFVAGVPDGSGRVFVVERNGRIRLLNPATGAIASTPFLDLTGQIGVSGERGLLGFATAPDYPTSHNFYVFVTVADGTIEIRRYKTQAGNPDRADTATADPILRVAHPDSGHNGGWIGFGNDNNLYIAIGDGGDAASPNDPQDPNMLLGKILRIDPSRDDFPADAARDYAIPAGNPYASGGGAPEVLLRGLRNPFRNGFDPATGNLWIGDVGEGEIEEVDLWRTTEGGLNYGWPILEGTRVNRGGSTVGLTAPVAEYPHATSGTLAGNTVIGGPVYRGPVQSLRGLYVFADFILHNVWTLPISQVAQGTTLQPSAFTVRNTDFAPDAGSFDMLVSFGVDTAGNLYLVDMDGEIFVLEPR
;
A
#
# COMPACT_ATOMS: atom_id res chain seq x y z
N MET A 1 -48.56 27.97 8.65
CA MET A 1 -48.85 28.13 7.20
C MET A 1 -49.02 26.70 6.65
N THR A 2 -50.21 26.21 6.29
CA THR A 2 -51.00 26.47 5.04
C THR A 2 -50.20 26.13 3.77
N THR A 3 -50.63 25.35 2.76
CA THR A 3 -51.86 24.51 2.46
C THR A 3 -51.62 23.79 1.10
N SER A 4 -52.29 22.71 0.62
CA SER A 4 -53.20 21.70 1.22
C SER A 4 -53.67 20.62 0.19
N ARG A 5 -53.90 19.36 0.64
CA ARG A 5 -54.86 18.33 0.10
C ARG A 5 -54.55 17.66 -1.26
N GLY A 6 -55.10 16.49 -1.60
CA GLY A 6 -56.09 15.61 -0.89
C GLY A 6 -55.86 14.11 -1.20
N LEU A 7 -56.23 13.18 -0.31
CA LEU A 7 -57.52 12.44 -0.21
C LEU A 7 -57.86 11.54 -1.43
N GLY A 8 -58.37 10.31 -1.27
CA GLY A 8 -59.07 9.76 -0.09
C GLY A 8 -58.94 8.24 0.16
N VAL A 9 -59.66 7.79 1.18
CA VAL A 9 -59.58 6.50 1.88
C VAL A 9 -60.94 5.78 1.77
N GLY A 10 -60.96 4.44 1.84
CA GLY A 10 -62.22 3.70 2.05
C GLY A 10 -62.06 2.18 2.19
N ALA A 11 -62.09 1.68 3.41
CA ALA A 11 -62.16 0.24 3.73
C ALA A 11 -63.50 -0.09 4.41
N VAL A 12 -63.67 -1.36 4.84
CA VAL A 12 -64.82 -1.90 5.62
C VAL A 12 -66.07 -2.19 4.75
N GLY A 13 -66.81 -3.29 4.90
CA GLY A 13 -66.68 -4.38 5.89
C GLY A 13 -67.66 -5.54 5.67
N MET A 14 -68.00 -6.22 6.77
CA MET A 14 -68.46 -7.61 6.84
C MET A 14 -69.99 -7.74 7.02
N MET A 15 -70.52 -8.94 6.70
CA MET A 15 -71.58 -9.66 7.46
C MET A 15 -73.07 -9.60 6.99
N ALA A 16 -73.69 -10.79 7.13
CA ALA A 16 -75.12 -11.11 7.33
C ALA A 16 -76.05 -11.44 6.12
N LEU A 17 -77.16 -12.19 6.25
CA LEU A 17 -77.58 -13.37 7.07
C LEU A 17 -79.09 -13.69 6.81
N LEU A 18 -79.54 -14.97 6.85
CA LEU A 18 -80.96 -15.44 6.99
C LEU A 18 -81.96 -15.10 5.82
N LEU A 19 -83.12 -15.76 5.56
CA LEU A 19 -83.66 -17.12 5.81
C LEU A 19 -84.94 -17.40 4.96
N ALA A 20 -85.26 -18.69 4.75
CA ALA A 20 -86.60 -19.35 4.70
C ALA A 20 -87.83 -18.78 3.90
N ALA A 21 -88.22 -19.56 2.88
CA ALA A 21 -89.48 -20.33 2.75
C ALA A 21 -90.88 -19.77 3.12
N CYS A 22 -91.81 -19.91 2.16
CA CYS A 22 -93.28 -20.17 2.28
C CYS A 22 -93.75 -20.78 0.93
N GLY A 23 -94.79 -21.62 0.80
CA GLY A 23 -95.68 -22.29 1.77
C GLY A 23 -96.97 -22.81 1.09
N GLY A 24 -97.50 -23.97 1.51
CA GLY A 24 -98.82 -24.53 1.11
C GLY A 24 -98.91 -25.12 -0.31
N GLY A 25 -99.78 -26.10 -0.61
CA GLY A 25 -100.76 -26.85 0.18
C GLY A 25 -101.44 -27.94 -0.69
N GLY A 26 -102.27 -28.82 -0.11
CA GLY A 26 -102.88 -29.98 -0.82
C GLY A 26 -103.73 -29.62 -2.06
N GLY A 27 -104.18 -30.56 -2.89
CA GLY A 27 -104.32 -32.01 -2.75
C GLY A 27 -105.59 -32.46 -3.48
N GLY A 28 -105.66 -33.72 -3.94
CA GLY A 28 -106.92 -34.35 -4.39
C GLY A 28 -107.32 -34.20 -5.87
N GLY A 29 -107.00 -35.23 -6.66
CA GLY A 29 -108.00 -35.99 -7.42
C GLY A 29 -108.66 -35.43 -8.70
N GLY A 30 -108.29 -36.02 -9.84
CA GLY A 30 -109.26 -36.47 -10.86
C GLY A 30 -109.51 -35.55 -12.06
N GLY A 31 -109.49 -36.15 -13.26
CA GLY A 31 -109.93 -35.53 -14.52
C GLY A 31 -108.88 -35.60 -15.63
N GLY A 32 -109.11 -36.44 -16.65
CA GLY A 32 -108.19 -36.60 -17.76
C GLY A 32 -108.32 -35.49 -18.82
N GLY A 33 -107.18 -35.09 -19.40
CA GLY A 33 -107.06 -34.23 -20.58
C GLY A 33 -105.68 -34.47 -21.20
N GLY A 34 -105.61 -34.71 -22.51
CA GLY A 34 -104.42 -35.28 -23.15
C GLY A 34 -103.21 -34.34 -23.17
N THR A 35 -102.03 -34.89 -22.84
CA THR A 35 -100.73 -34.22 -23.02
C THR A 35 -100.15 -34.57 -24.40
N THR A 36 -99.80 -33.55 -25.18
CA THR A 36 -98.88 -33.71 -26.31
C THR A 36 -97.53 -34.25 -25.83
N PRO A 37 -96.78 -35.02 -26.64
CA PRO A 37 -95.42 -35.43 -26.27
C PRO A 37 -94.55 -34.21 -25.95
N PRO A 38 -93.60 -34.31 -25.01
CA PRO A 38 -92.59 -33.27 -24.84
C PRO A 38 -91.79 -33.10 -26.15
N PRO A 39 -91.29 -31.88 -26.46
CA PRO A 39 -90.44 -31.67 -27.63
C PRO A 39 -89.18 -32.55 -27.52
N ALA A 40 -88.69 -33.02 -28.67
CA ALA A 40 -87.45 -33.80 -28.73
C ALA A 40 -86.25 -32.91 -28.39
N ASN A 41 -85.41 -33.37 -27.46
CA ASN A 41 -84.18 -32.70 -27.05
C ASN A 41 -83.26 -32.46 -28.26
N ARG A 42 -82.75 -31.24 -28.41
CA ARG A 42 -81.79 -30.87 -29.45
C ARG A 42 -80.37 -30.93 -28.88
N ALA A 43 -79.41 -31.34 -29.69
CA ALA A 43 -78.02 -31.38 -29.23
C ALA A 43 -77.45 -29.96 -29.03
N PRO A 44 -76.54 -29.77 -28.06
CA PRO A 44 -75.87 -28.49 -27.84
C PRO A 44 -74.99 -28.10 -29.03
N VAL A 45 -74.80 -26.79 -29.23
CA VAL A 45 -74.02 -26.23 -30.34
C VAL A 45 -72.88 -25.38 -29.80
N PHE A 46 -71.64 -25.66 -30.24
CA PHE A 46 -70.48 -24.84 -29.89
C PHE A 46 -70.59 -23.41 -30.43
N THR A 47 -70.18 -22.45 -29.60
CA THR A 47 -70.09 -21.01 -29.91
C THR A 47 -68.65 -20.48 -29.76
N SER A 48 -67.75 -21.24 -29.13
CA SER A 48 -66.30 -20.97 -29.15
C SER A 48 -65.68 -21.17 -30.53
N ALA A 49 -64.59 -20.45 -30.78
CA ALA A 49 -63.81 -20.58 -32.01
C ALA A 49 -63.12 -21.95 -32.10
N ALA A 50 -63.08 -22.52 -33.30
CA ALA A 50 -62.36 -23.76 -33.61
C ALA A 50 -60.85 -23.57 -33.80
N THR A 51 -60.34 -22.34 -33.66
CA THR A 51 -58.90 -22.02 -33.73
C THR A 51 -58.53 -21.07 -32.59
N VAL A 52 -57.33 -21.24 -32.05
CA VAL A 52 -56.76 -20.39 -31.01
C VAL A 52 -55.23 -20.36 -31.13
N SER A 53 -54.64 -19.22 -30.83
CA SER A 53 -53.19 -19.07 -30.70
C SER A 53 -52.82 -18.85 -29.23
N VAL A 54 -51.65 -19.33 -28.85
CA VAL A 54 -51.15 -19.29 -27.48
C VAL A 54 -49.63 -19.13 -27.51
N ALA A 55 -49.10 -18.23 -26.70
CA ALA A 55 -47.65 -18.12 -26.53
C ALA A 55 -47.09 -19.43 -25.97
N GLU A 56 -45.89 -19.80 -26.37
CA GLU A 56 -45.15 -20.82 -25.64
C GLU A 56 -44.96 -20.46 -24.16
N ASN A 57 -44.53 -21.43 -23.35
CA ASN A 57 -44.39 -21.31 -21.90
C ASN A 57 -45.69 -20.94 -21.15
N THR A 58 -46.83 -20.83 -21.84
CA THR A 58 -48.15 -20.56 -21.22
C THR A 58 -48.59 -21.71 -20.33
N ALA A 59 -48.52 -21.50 -19.02
CA ALA A 59 -49.09 -22.39 -18.01
C ALA A 59 -50.57 -22.06 -17.75
N GLY A 60 -51.41 -23.09 -17.64
CA GLY A 60 -52.83 -22.96 -17.30
C GLY A 60 -53.75 -22.70 -18.50
N THR A 61 -54.95 -22.19 -18.22
CA THR A 61 -56.02 -22.08 -19.22
C THR A 61 -55.73 -20.99 -20.25
N PHE A 62 -55.60 -21.39 -21.52
CA PHE A 62 -55.42 -20.48 -22.66
C PHE A 62 -56.69 -20.34 -23.52
N HIS A 63 -57.65 -21.25 -23.39
CA HIS A 63 -58.91 -21.22 -24.14
C HIS A 63 -60.08 -21.65 -23.24
N THR A 64 -61.27 -21.08 -23.45
CA THR A 64 -62.50 -21.52 -22.78
C THR A 64 -63.53 -21.88 -23.82
N ALA A 65 -63.86 -23.18 -23.89
CA ALA A 65 -64.90 -23.70 -24.76
C ALA A 65 -66.27 -23.19 -24.31
N ALA A 66 -67.11 -22.82 -25.27
CA ALA A 66 -68.43 -22.27 -25.04
C ALA A 66 -69.44 -22.92 -25.98
N ALA A 67 -70.66 -23.15 -25.51
CA ALA A 67 -71.73 -23.77 -26.25
C ALA A 67 -73.08 -23.28 -25.73
N THR A 68 -74.12 -23.40 -26.56
CA THR A 68 -75.50 -23.10 -26.21
C THR A 68 -76.37 -24.32 -26.44
N ASP A 69 -77.28 -24.57 -25.51
CA ASP A 69 -78.37 -25.50 -25.71
C ASP A 69 -79.69 -24.75 -25.96
N ALA A 70 -80.52 -25.30 -26.85
CA ALA A 70 -81.74 -24.64 -27.29
C ALA A 70 -82.98 -25.03 -26.44
N ASP A 71 -82.85 -26.04 -25.59
CA ASP A 71 -83.86 -26.52 -24.64
C ASP A 71 -83.60 -26.02 -23.20
N GLY A 72 -82.41 -25.47 -22.94
CA GLY A 72 -81.99 -24.80 -21.70
C GLY A 72 -81.20 -25.70 -20.74
N ASN A 73 -80.70 -26.85 -21.23
CA ASN A 73 -80.06 -27.88 -20.43
C ASN A 73 -78.64 -27.47 -19.96
N ALA A 74 -78.21 -28.03 -18.83
CA ALA A 74 -76.88 -27.76 -18.27
C ALA A 74 -75.79 -28.49 -19.07
N LEU A 75 -74.70 -27.79 -19.41
CA LEU A 75 -73.65 -28.29 -20.29
C LEU A 75 -72.40 -28.74 -19.53
N THR A 76 -71.84 -29.87 -19.97
CA THR A 76 -70.56 -30.41 -19.48
C THR A 76 -69.59 -30.61 -20.64
N PHE A 77 -68.36 -30.10 -20.51
CA PHE A 77 -67.30 -30.23 -21.50
C PHE A 77 -66.31 -31.37 -21.16
N SER A 78 -65.74 -31.99 -22.19
CA SER A 78 -64.76 -33.07 -22.10
C SER A 78 -63.87 -33.16 -23.36
N LEU A 79 -62.79 -33.94 -23.31
CA LEU A 79 -61.94 -34.23 -24.49
C LEU A 79 -62.33 -35.59 -25.09
N SER A 80 -62.84 -35.60 -26.31
CA SER A 80 -63.29 -36.83 -27.01
C SER A 80 -62.25 -37.44 -27.94
N GLY A 81 -61.32 -36.64 -28.48
CA GLY A 81 -60.40 -37.09 -29.52
C GLY A 81 -59.41 -36.00 -29.95
N GLY A 82 -58.91 -36.09 -31.19
CA GLY A 82 -57.83 -35.26 -31.73
C GLY A 82 -56.45 -35.92 -31.57
N THR A 83 -55.54 -35.64 -32.49
CA THR A 83 -54.20 -36.27 -32.56
C THR A 83 -53.37 -35.98 -31.31
N ASP A 84 -53.51 -34.78 -30.75
CA ASP A 84 -52.71 -34.28 -29.63
C ASP A 84 -53.48 -34.29 -28.30
N ARG A 85 -54.64 -34.97 -28.26
CA ARG A 85 -55.53 -35.09 -27.10
C ARG A 85 -54.83 -35.41 -25.79
N ALA A 86 -53.76 -36.20 -25.83
CA ALA A 86 -52.99 -36.59 -24.65
C ALA A 86 -52.17 -35.44 -24.03
N ARG A 87 -52.09 -34.27 -24.67
CA ARG A 87 -51.34 -33.10 -24.21
C ARG A 87 -52.21 -32.03 -23.55
N PHE A 88 -53.53 -32.20 -23.61
CA PHE A 88 -54.51 -31.26 -23.08
C PHE A 88 -55.32 -31.83 -21.93
N GLN A 89 -55.88 -30.93 -21.13
CA GLN A 89 -56.91 -31.19 -20.15
C GLN A 89 -58.00 -30.12 -20.26
N ILE A 90 -59.25 -30.49 -20.00
CA ILE A 90 -60.38 -29.54 -19.96
C ILE A 90 -61.19 -29.75 -18.68
N SER A 91 -61.65 -28.65 -18.08
CA SER A 91 -62.62 -28.71 -16.98
C SER A 91 -64.04 -28.95 -17.51
N ALA A 92 -64.93 -29.44 -16.64
CA ALA A 92 -66.36 -29.58 -16.95
C ALA A 92 -67.03 -28.28 -17.43
N ALA A 93 -66.46 -27.11 -17.07
CA ALA A 93 -66.92 -25.78 -17.45
C ALA A 93 -66.25 -25.22 -18.73
N GLY A 94 -65.45 -26.02 -19.44
CA GLY A 94 -64.89 -25.66 -20.75
C GLY A 94 -63.49 -25.03 -20.73
N ALA A 95 -62.91 -24.74 -19.56
CA ALA A 95 -61.54 -24.21 -19.47
C ALA A 95 -60.50 -25.26 -19.92
N LEU A 96 -59.82 -25.00 -21.04
CA LEU A 96 -58.83 -25.86 -21.72
C LEU A 96 -57.40 -25.38 -21.42
N SER A 97 -56.52 -26.29 -21.02
CA SER A 97 -55.08 -26.05 -20.86
C SER A 97 -54.25 -27.19 -21.43
N PHE A 98 -52.95 -26.95 -21.64
CA PHE A 98 -52.00 -28.05 -21.76
C PHE A 98 -51.79 -28.74 -20.40
N ILE A 99 -51.21 -29.94 -20.43
CA ILE A 99 -50.75 -30.70 -19.24
C ILE A 99 -49.33 -30.26 -18.85
N ALA A 100 -48.47 -30.01 -19.83
CA ALA A 100 -47.17 -29.34 -19.69
C ALA A 100 -47.16 -28.14 -20.64
N ALA A 101 -46.59 -27.01 -20.22
CA ALA A 101 -46.53 -25.82 -21.08
C ALA A 101 -45.78 -26.15 -22.39
N PRO A 102 -46.24 -25.65 -23.55
CA PRO A 102 -45.58 -25.89 -24.83
C PRO A 102 -44.29 -25.08 -24.93
N ASP A 103 -43.35 -25.60 -25.71
CA ASP A 103 -42.02 -25.08 -26.03
C ASP A 103 -41.96 -25.01 -27.56
N PHE A 104 -41.65 -23.85 -28.14
CA PHE A 104 -41.72 -23.64 -29.59
C PHE A 104 -40.52 -24.23 -30.34
N GLU A 105 -39.33 -24.17 -29.73
CA GLU A 105 -38.08 -24.75 -30.23
C GLU A 105 -38.06 -26.28 -30.14
N ALA A 106 -38.77 -26.86 -29.18
CA ALA A 106 -38.95 -28.29 -28.99
C ALA A 106 -40.44 -28.71 -29.10
N PRO A 107 -41.05 -28.62 -30.30
CA PRO A 107 -42.43 -28.98 -30.51
C PRO A 107 -42.66 -30.46 -30.20
N VAL A 108 -43.74 -30.75 -29.46
CA VAL A 108 -44.08 -32.08 -28.98
C VAL A 108 -45.47 -32.54 -29.42
N ASP A 109 -46.11 -31.84 -30.35
CA ASP A 109 -47.26 -32.32 -31.13
C ASP A 109 -46.88 -33.56 -31.97
N ALA A 110 -47.89 -34.22 -32.55
CA ALA A 110 -47.73 -35.49 -33.25
C ALA A 110 -46.86 -35.43 -34.52
N ASN A 111 -46.66 -34.23 -35.08
CA ASN A 111 -46.00 -33.94 -36.35
C ASN A 111 -44.86 -32.91 -36.24
N GLY A 112 -44.67 -32.24 -35.10
CA GLY A 112 -43.56 -31.31 -34.88
C GLY A 112 -43.70 -29.95 -35.55
N ASP A 113 -44.92 -29.45 -35.79
CA ASP A 113 -45.16 -28.18 -36.53
C ASP A 113 -45.75 -27.03 -35.71
N ASN A 114 -45.83 -27.20 -34.39
CA ASN A 114 -46.44 -26.27 -33.42
C ASN A 114 -47.95 -26.04 -33.62
N VAL A 115 -48.65 -26.97 -34.29
CA VAL A 115 -50.09 -26.89 -34.59
C VAL A 115 -50.85 -28.10 -34.06
N TYR A 116 -51.21 -28.02 -32.78
CA TYR A 116 -51.85 -29.10 -32.02
C TYR A 116 -53.34 -29.23 -32.36
N GLN A 117 -53.86 -30.46 -32.44
CA GLN A 117 -55.26 -30.75 -32.72
C GLN A 117 -55.93 -31.53 -31.57
N VAL A 118 -56.98 -30.95 -30.99
CA VAL A 118 -57.77 -31.56 -29.91
C VAL A 118 -59.27 -31.47 -30.19
N GLU A 119 -59.97 -32.59 -30.07
CA GLU A 119 -61.43 -32.63 -30.22
C GLU A 119 -62.11 -32.46 -28.85
N LEU A 120 -62.92 -31.42 -28.74
CA LEU A 120 -63.76 -31.15 -27.59
C LEU A 120 -65.13 -31.77 -27.80
N SER A 121 -65.72 -32.29 -26.73
CA SER A 121 -67.13 -32.70 -26.70
C SER A 121 -67.90 -31.95 -25.62
N VAL A 122 -69.11 -31.53 -25.96
CA VAL A 122 -70.07 -30.93 -25.03
C VAL A 122 -71.35 -31.78 -25.01
N SER A 123 -71.90 -32.01 -23.81
CA SER A 123 -73.14 -32.77 -23.63
C SER A 123 -74.11 -32.06 -22.69
N ASP A 124 -75.40 -32.21 -22.99
CA ASP A 124 -76.55 -31.76 -22.19
C ASP A 124 -77.07 -32.82 -21.18
N GLY A 125 -76.43 -34.00 -21.15
CA GLY A 125 -76.83 -35.18 -20.38
C GLY A 125 -77.65 -36.22 -21.15
N THR A 126 -78.10 -35.91 -22.36
CA THR A 126 -78.91 -36.79 -23.24
C THR A 126 -78.42 -36.81 -24.70
N ALA A 127 -77.90 -35.70 -25.21
CA ALA A 127 -77.22 -35.59 -26.50
C ALA A 127 -75.84 -34.93 -26.34
N SER A 128 -75.05 -34.95 -27.41
CA SER A 128 -73.72 -34.33 -27.45
C SER A 128 -73.36 -33.83 -28.85
N ALA A 129 -72.40 -32.91 -28.89
CA ALA A 129 -71.73 -32.45 -30.11
C ALA A 129 -70.20 -32.47 -29.90
N THR A 130 -69.45 -32.47 -31.00
CA THR A 130 -67.98 -32.33 -30.99
C THR A 130 -67.50 -31.16 -31.85
N GLN A 131 -66.34 -30.61 -31.50
CA GLN A 131 -65.64 -29.57 -32.26
C GLN A 131 -64.15 -29.87 -32.22
N MET A 132 -63.51 -29.99 -33.39
CA MET A 132 -62.05 -30.00 -33.48
C MET A 132 -61.53 -28.58 -33.25
N VAL A 133 -60.59 -28.42 -32.32
CA VAL A 133 -59.90 -27.16 -32.03
C VAL A 133 -58.45 -27.28 -32.44
N THR A 134 -58.00 -26.34 -33.27
CA THR A 134 -56.59 -26.19 -33.65
C THR A 134 -55.93 -25.14 -32.77
N VAL A 135 -54.85 -25.52 -32.09
CA VAL A 135 -54.07 -24.67 -31.18
C VAL A 135 -52.70 -24.43 -31.80
N THR A 136 -52.43 -23.20 -32.24
CA THR A 136 -51.11 -22.80 -32.74
C THR A 136 -50.29 -22.21 -31.61
N VAL A 137 -49.13 -22.82 -31.32
CA VAL A 137 -48.15 -22.25 -30.39
C VAL A 137 -47.34 -21.19 -31.14
N THR A 138 -47.08 -20.04 -30.52
CA THR A 138 -46.28 -18.95 -31.08
C THR A 138 -45.01 -18.72 -30.28
N ASP A 139 -43.88 -18.69 -30.98
CA ASP A 139 -42.55 -18.21 -30.55
C ASP A 139 -42.65 -16.95 -29.68
N VAL A 140 -41.99 -17.00 -28.52
CA VAL A 140 -41.69 -15.85 -27.67
C VAL A 140 -40.20 -15.87 -27.32
N ALA A 141 -39.39 -15.36 -28.25
CA ALA A 141 -37.96 -15.07 -28.13
C ALA A 141 -37.36 -15.12 -26.70
N ASP A 142 -36.76 -16.26 -26.37
CA ASP A 142 -35.93 -16.46 -25.18
C ASP A 142 -34.79 -15.44 -25.13
N THR A 143 -34.68 -14.69 -24.03
CA THR A 143 -33.51 -13.84 -23.77
C THR A 143 -32.36 -14.71 -23.23
N PRO A 144 -31.22 -14.82 -23.94
CA PRO A 144 -30.10 -15.63 -23.47
C PRO A 144 -29.52 -15.05 -22.17
N ASN A 145 -29.21 -15.93 -21.22
CA ASN A 145 -28.61 -15.54 -19.94
C ASN A 145 -27.26 -14.83 -20.13
N ARG A 146 -27.09 -13.68 -19.47
CA ARG A 146 -25.90 -12.84 -19.56
C ARG A 146 -25.08 -12.98 -18.28
N ALA A 147 -23.84 -13.45 -18.43
CA ALA A 147 -22.98 -13.73 -17.28
C ALA A 147 -22.74 -12.49 -16.38
N PRO A 148 -22.62 -12.67 -15.05
CA PRO A 148 -22.41 -11.59 -14.11
C PRO A 148 -21.10 -10.84 -14.35
N VAL A 149 -21.10 -9.53 -14.07
CA VAL A 149 -19.94 -8.65 -14.30
C VAL A 149 -19.47 -8.03 -12.99
N PHE A 150 -18.20 -8.23 -12.62
CA PHE A 150 -17.61 -7.61 -11.43
C PHE A 150 -17.61 -6.08 -11.53
N THR A 151 -17.93 -5.44 -10.42
CA THR A 151 -17.88 -3.98 -10.21
C THR A 151 -16.86 -3.58 -9.14
N SER A 152 -16.36 -4.53 -8.34
CA SER A 152 -15.27 -4.31 -7.38
C SER A 152 -13.89 -4.32 -8.06
N ALA A 153 -12.92 -3.63 -7.47
CA ALA A 153 -11.57 -3.49 -8.02
C ALA A 153 -10.76 -4.81 -8.01
N ALA A 154 -9.83 -4.93 -8.95
CA ALA A 154 -8.88 -6.06 -9.07
C ALA A 154 -7.66 -5.99 -8.13
N ALA A 155 -7.60 -4.95 -7.29
CA ALA A 155 -6.56 -4.78 -6.28
C ALA A 155 -7.17 -4.22 -4.98
N ALA A 156 -6.60 -4.62 -3.85
CA ALA A 156 -6.94 -4.10 -2.53
C ALA A 156 -5.68 -4.03 -1.65
N SER A 157 -5.69 -3.14 -0.66
CA SER A 157 -4.70 -3.14 0.42
C SER A 157 -5.39 -3.33 1.77
N VAL A 158 -4.64 -3.88 2.73
CA VAL A 158 -5.13 -4.21 4.06
C VAL A 158 -3.99 -4.10 5.06
N ALA A 159 -4.24 -3.56 6.24
CA ALA A 159 -3.28 -3.56 7.33
C ALA A 159 -2.98 -5.00 7.77
N GLU A 160 -1.75 -5.29 8.15
CA GLU A 160 -1.46 -6.52 8.88
C GLU A 160 -2.23 -6.61 10.20
N ASN A 161 -2.21 -7.77 10.84
CA ASN A 161 -3.00 -8.09 12.03
C ASN A 161 -4.54 -7.91 11.83
N THR A 162 -5.02 -7.58 10.63
CA THR A 162 -6.46 -7.41 10.34
C THR A 162 -7.20 -8.73 10.46
N ALA A 163 -7.95 -8.86 11.56
CA ALA A 163 -8.89 -9.95 11.77
C ALA A 163 -10.25 -9.64 11.12
N GLY A 164 -10.69 -10.50 10.19
CA GLY A 164 -12.02 -10.43 9.59
C GLY A 164 -12.04 -9.82 8.18
N VAL A 165 -13.21 -9.30 7.79
CA VAL A 165 -13.49 -8.87 6.42
C VAL A 165 -12.78 -7.54 6.12
N PHE A 166 -11.91 -7.55 5.10
CA PHE A 166 -11.20 -6.36 4.63
C PHE A 166 -11.59 -5.94 3.21
N TYR A 167 -12.22 -6.83 2.45
CA TYR A 167 -12.65 -6.59 1.07
C TYR A 167 -14.04 -7.20 0.85
N THR A 168 -14.85 -6.60 -0.01
CA THR A 168 -16.13 -7.17 -0.46
C THR A 168 -16.15 -7.19 -1.98
N ALA A 169 -16.18 -8.38 -2.56
CA ALA A 169 -16.39 -8.57 -3.98
C ALA A 169 -17.83 -8.17 -4.34
N THR A 170 -17.98 -7.38 -5.40
CA THR A 170 -19.29 -6.96 -5.90
C THR A 170 -19.36 -7.17 -7.40
N ALA A 171 -20.54 -7.53 -7.88
CA ALA A 171 -20.86 -7.75 -9.28
C ALA A 171 -22.33 -7.37 -9.52
N THR A 172 -22.66 -7.14 -10.79
CA THR A 172 -24.03 -6.91 -11.26
C THR A 172 -24.42 -7.99 -12.24
N ASP A 173 -25.67 -8.44 -12.11
CA ASP A 173 -26.33 -9.29 -13.08
C ASP A 173 -27.28 -8.46 -13.95
N ALA A 174 -27.36 -8.76 -15.25
CA ALA A 174 -28.17 -7.99 -16.18
C ALA A 174 -29.60 -8.55 -16.37
N ASP A 175 -29.82 -9.80 -15.97
CA ASP A 175 -31.10 -10.52 -16.00
C ASP A 175 -31.80 -10.46 -14.62
N GLY A 176 -31.07 -10.09 -13.57
CA GLY A 176 -31.55 -9.91 -12.20
C GLY A 176 -31.38 -11.13 -11.30
N ASP A 177 -30.55 -12.09 -11.73
CA ASP A 177 -30.32 -13.34 -10.99
C ASP A 177 -29.55 -13.13 -9.67
N THR A 178 -29.66 -14.13 -8.78
CA THR A 178 -29.04 -14.08 -7.46
C THR A 178 -27.57 -14.50 -7.52
N LEU A 179 -26.67 -13.59 -7.16
CA LEU A 179 -25.23 -13.80 -7.25
C LEU A 179 -24.63 -14.49 -6.02
N THR A 180 -23.81 -15.51 -6.26
CA THR A 180 -23.05 -16.27 -5.25
C THR A 180 -21.56 -16.20 -5.54
N TYR A 181 -20.75 -15.89 -4.52
CA TYR A 181 -19.30 -15.72 -4.65
C TYR A 181 -18.51 -16.89 -4.05
N SER A 182 -17.33 -17.19 -4.60
CA SER A 182 -16.41 -18.24 -4.15
C SER A 182 -14.95 -17.95 -4.52
N LEU A 183 -13.98 -18.67 -3.95
CA LEU A 183 -12.56 -18.63 -4.37
C LEU A 183 -12.23 -19.84 -5.24
N SER A 184 -11.91 -19.59 -6.51
CA SER A 184 -11.69 -20.61 -7.53
C SER A 184 -10.22 -20.88 -7.86
N GLY A 185 -9.29 -20.03 -7.43
CA GLY A 185 -7.85 -20.20 -7.73
C GLY A 185 -6.95 -19.11 -7.15
N GLY A 186 -5.73 -19.01 -7.68
CA GLY A 186 -4.65 -18.15 -7.20
C GLY A 186 -3.66 -18.89 -6.29
N THR A 187 -2.41 -18.42 -6.23
CA THR A 187 -1.32 -19.02 -5.43
C THR A 187 -1.61 -19.01 -3.93
N ASP A 188 -2.42 -18.05 -3.48
CA ASP A 188 -2.69 -17.78 -2.06
C ASP A 188 -4.10 -18.16 -1.63
N ARG A 189 -4.83 -18.87 -2.50
CA ARG A 189 -6.22 -19.33 -2.29
C ARG A 189 -6.44 -20.06 -0.96
N ALA A 190 -5.42 -20.73 -0.41
CA ALA A 190 -5.53 -21.44 0.87
C ALA A 190 -5.47 -20.53 2.11
N ARG A 191 -4.99 -19.29 1.94
CA ARG A 191 -4.76 -18.31 3.01
C ARG A 191 -5.95 -17.35 3.20
N LEU A 192 -6.87 -17.34 2.25
CA LEU A 192 -8.08 -16.50 2.24
C LEU A 192 -9.37 -17.33 2.19
N GLN A 193 -10.46 -16.72 2.63
CA GLN A 193 -11.81 -17.27 2.58
C GLN A 193 -12.81 -16.18 2.16
N ILE A 194 -13.82 -16.56 1.39
CA ILE A 194 -14.90 -15.66 0.97
C ILE A 194 -16.26 -16.25 1.36
N THR A 195 -17.18 -15.39 1.77
CA THR A 195 -18.57 -15.77 1.99
C THR A 195 -19.33 -15.82 0.66
N ALA A 196 -20.46 -16.53 0.64
CA ALA A 196 -21.37 -16.57 -0.51
C ALA A 196 -21.86 -15.17 -0.95
N GLY A 197 -21.82 -14.16 -0.07
CA GLY A 197 -22.18 -12.77 -0.37
C GLY A 197 -20.99 -11.85 -0.71
N GLY A 198 -19.81 -12.40 -1.01
CA GLY A 198 -18.66 -11.64 -1.52
C GLY A 198 -17.71 -11.06 -0.47
N ALA A 199 -18.06 -11.09 0.82
CA ALA A 199 -17.17 -10.64 1.89
C ALA A 199 -15.95 -11.58 2.04
N LEU A 200 -14.74 -11.02 1.88
CA LEU A 200 -13.44 -11.70 1.85
C LEU A 200 -12.62 -11.39 3.11
N SER A 201 -12.04 -12.42 3.72
CA SER A 201 -11.09 -12.32 4.84
C SER A 201 -9.89 -13.25 4.63
N PHE A 202 -8.83 -13.05 5.42
CA PHE A 202 -7.84 -14.11 5.62
C PHE A 202 -8.40 -15.23 6.51
N VAL A 203 -7.74 -16.39 6.47
CA VAL A 203 -8.02 -17.56 7.35
C VAL A 203 -7.30 -17.40 8.70
N ALA A 204 -6.08 -16.89 8.68
CA ALA A 204 -5.34 -16.37 9.83
C ALA A 204 -4.98 -14.91 9.52
N ALA A 205 -4.95 -14.02 10.52
CA ALA A 205 -4.55 -12.64 10.28
C ALA A 205 -3.13 -12.60 9.67
N PRO A 206 -2.88 -11.79 8.64
CA PRO A 206 -1.56 -11.69 8.04
C PRO A 206 -0.61 -10.95 9.00
N ASP A 207 0.65 -11.35 8.94
CA ASP A 207 1.79 -10.83 9.69
C ASP A 207 2.79 -10.38 8.61
N PHE A 208 3.15 -9.09 8.59
CA PHE A 208 3.95 -8.50 7.51
C PHE A 208 5.42 -8.92 7.63
N GLU A 209 5.88 -9.15 8.86
CA GLU A 209 7.22 -9.60 9.24
C GLU A 209 7.49 -11.08 8.96
N ALA A 210 6.45 -11.90 9.06
CA ALA A 210 6.45 -13.32 8.72
C ALA A 210 5.51 -13.59 7.53
N PRO A 211 5.81 -13.03 6.34
CA PRO A 211 4.93 -13.15 5.17
C PRO A 211 4.79 -14.63 4.79
N VAL A 212 3.58 -15.15 4.99
CA VAL A 212 3.28 -16.56 4.75
C VAL A 212 2.86 -16.84 3.31
N ASP A 213 2.74 -15.83 2.44
CA ASP A 213 2.32 -15.93 1.03
C ASP A 213 3.24 -16.82 0.18
N ALA A 214 2.94 -16.97 -1.12
CA ALA A 214 3.64 -17.92 -1.97
C ALA A 214 5.11 -17.55 -2.29
N ASN A 215 5.48 -16.28 -2.24
CA ASN A 215 6.81 -15.77 -2.59
C ASN A 215 7.46 -14.84 -1.55
N GLY A 216 6.76 -14.56 -0.45
CA GLY A 216 7.23 -13.75 0.68
C GLY A 216 7.22 -12.25 0.40
N ASP A 217 6.38 -11.76 -0.52
CA ASP A 217 6.35 -10.35 -0.94
C ASP A 217 5.19 -9.53 -0.37
N ASN A 218 4.39 -10.12 0.54
CA ASN A 218 3.18 -9.53 1.11
C ASN A 218 2.05 -9.22 0.09
N VAL A 219 2.10 -9.76 -1.14
CA VAL A 219 1.06 -9.60 -2.18
C VAL A 219 0.35 -10.92 -2.48
N TYR A 220 -0.79 -11.14 -1.82
CA TYR A 220 -1.55 -12.38 -1.89
C TYR A 220 -2.40 -12.40 -3.18
N GLN A 221 -2.18 -13.41 -4.04
CA GLN A 221 -2.88 -13.55 -5.32
C GLN A 221 -4.02 -14.58 -5.22
N VAL A 222 -5.26 -14.13 -5.43
CA VAL A 222 -6.46 -14.99 -5.44
C VAL A 222 -7.32 -14.77 -6.68
N VAL A 223 -8.08 -15.79 -7.06
CA VAL A 223 -9.11 -15.69 -8.10
C VAL A 223 -10.47 -15.85 -7.44
N VAL A 224 -11.24 -14.76 -7.43
CA VAL A 224 -12.64 -14.74 -7.00
C VAL A 224 -13.52 -15.16 -8.18
N SER A 225 -14.52 -16.00 -7.94
CA SER A 225 -15.55 -16.37 -8.92
C SER A 225 -16.92 -15.93 -8.41
N VAL A 226 -17.74 -15.41 -9.31
CA VAL A 226 -19.16 -15.07 -9.07
C VAL A 226 -20.03 -15.84 -10.07
N SER A 227 -21.13 -16.41 -9.59
CA SER A 227 -22.10 -17.14 -10.41
C SER A 227 -23.52 -16.67 -10.13
N ASP A 228 -24.34 -16.63 -11.18
CA ASP A 228 -25.79 -16.38 -11.21
C ASP A 228 -26.61 -17.69 -11.03
N GLY A 229 -25.95 -18.84 -10.91
CA GLY A 229 -26.56 -20.18 -10.87
C GLY A 229 -26.63 -20.92 -12.21
N LYS A 230 -26.27 -20.27 -13.33
CA LYS A 230 -26.26 -20.79 -14.71
C LYS A 230 -24.87 -20.68 -15.36
N THR A 231 -24.21 -19.53 -15.16
CA THR A 231 -22.90 -19.15 -15.68
C THR A 231 -22.01 -18.59 -14.56
N SER A 232 -20.74 -18.28 -14.86
CA SER A 232 -19.84 -17.67 -13.87
C SER A 232 -18.73 -16.85 -14.53
N THR A 233 -18.31 -15.79 -13.84
CA THR A 233 -17.19 -14.91 -14.22
C THR A 233 -16.14 -14.92 -13.11
N THR A 234 -14.88 -14.67 -13.45
CA THR A 234 -13.76 -14.61 -12.49
C THR A 234 -13.07 -13.25 -12.47
N LEU A 235 -12.49 -12.92 -11.32
CA LEU A 235 -11.66 -11.75 -11.06
C LEU A 235 -10.35 -12.21 -10.42
N ALA A 236 -9.22 -11.96 -11.07
CA ALA A 236 -7.92 -12.03 -10.42
C ALA A 236 -7.78 -10.80 -9.50
N LEU A 237 -7.52 -11.05 -8.22
CA LEU A 237 -7.42 -10.03 -7.17
C LEU A 237 -6.07 -10.16 -6.48
N ALA A 238 -5.29 -9.07 -6.51
CA ALA A 238 -4.09 -8.90 -5.71
C ALA A 238 -4.44 -8.18 -4.39
N VAL A 239 -4.02 -8.74 -3.26
CA VAL A 239 -4.20 -8.13 -1.94
C VAL A 239 -2.83 -7.83 -1.33
N THR A 240 -2.48 -6.56 -1.24
CA THR A 240 -1.24 -6.09 -0.59
C THR A 240 -1.46 -5.94 0.92
N VAL A 241 -0.73 -6.71 1.72
CA VAL A 241 -0.64 -6.48 3.17
C VAL A 241 0.29 -5.29 3.40
N THR A 242 -0.09 -4.41 4.32
CA THR A 242 0.64 -3.18 4.68
C THR A 242 1.06 -3.26 6.14
N ASN A 243 2.33 -2.93 6.40
CA ASN A 243 2.92 -2.95 7.73
C ASN A 243 2.18 -2.00 8.70
N VAL A 244 2.04 -2.39 9.96
CA VAL A 244 1.58 -1.54 11.05
C VAL A 244 2.52 -1.69 12.24
N SER A 245 3.36 -0.67 12.46
CA SER A 245 4.32 -0.57 13.56
C SER A 245 3.74 -1.08 14.91
N GLU A 246 4.23 -2.24 15.33
CA GLU A 246 3.77 -2.94 16.54
C GLU A 246 4.39 -2.41 17.84
N SER A 247 5.43 -1.57 17.74
CA SER A 247 6.11 -1.00 18.91
C SER A 247 5.11 -0.22 19.79
N THR A 248 4.83 -0.73 20.99
CA THR A 248 3.97 -0.05 21.96
C THR A 248 4.68 1.07 22.72
N ALA A 249 6.01 1.19 22.59
CA ALA A 249 6.83 2.16 23.32
C ALA A 249 7.15 3.43 22.51
N TYR A 250 7.14 3.36 21.18
CA TYR A 250 7.47 4.47 20.29
C TYR A 250 6.82 4.30 18.90
N ARG A 251 6.85 5.36 18.10
CA ARG A 251 6.53 5.31 16.67
C ARG A 251 7.59 6.06 15.90
N VAL A 252 7.70 5.77 14.61
CA VAL A 252 8.29 6.70 13.66
C VAL A 252 7.15 7.44 12.98
N ARG A 253 7.08 8.76 13.16
CA ARG A 253 6.07 9.61 12.54
C ARG A 253 6.65 10.32 11.32
N ARG A 254 5.92 10.33 10.20
CA ARG A 254 6.25 11.24 9.10
C ARG A 254 5.93 12.69 9.47
N VAL A 255 6.96 13.54 9.41
CA VAL A 255 6.89 14.93 9.85
C VAL A 255 6.47 15.85 8.71
N ALA A 256 7.10 15.71 7.55
CA ALA A 256 6.86 16.54 6.38
C ALA A 256 7.40 15.86 5.10
N THR A 257 6.96 16.37 3.95
CA THR A 257 7.35 15.91 2.61
C THR A 257 7.66 17.11 1.71
N GLY A 258 8.26 16.88 0.55
CA GLY A 258 8.54 17.95 -0.43
C GLY A 258 9.84 18.72 -0.16
N PHE A 259 10.86 18.03 0.35
CA PHE A 259 12.26 18.46 0.28
C PHE A 259 12.91 17.99 -1.04
N ASP A 260 13.87 18.76 -1.54
CA ASP A 260 14.63 18.43 -2.76
C ASP A 260 15.94 17.71 -2.39
N GLN A 261 15.91 16.38 -2.38
CA GLN A 261 17.03 15.52 -1.98
C GLN A 261 17.62 15.93 -0.61
N PRO A 262 16.84 15.82 0.49
CA PRO A 262 17.38 16.07 1.82
C PRO A 262 18.42 15.00 2.15
N VAL A 263 19.52 15.41 2.76
CA VAL A 263 20.66 14.54 3.08
C VAL A 263 21.10 14.62 4.53
N PHE A 264 20.62 15.58 5.33
CA PHE A 264 20.92 15.67 6.76
C PHE A 264 19.88 16.49 7.52
N VAL A 265 19.73 16.19 8.83
CA VAL A 265 18.87 16.94 9.76
C VAL A 265 19.62 17.25 11.05
N ALA A 266 19.53 18.49 11.52
CA ALA A 266 20.11 18.93 12.78
C ALA A 266 19.16 19.86 13.55
N GLY A 267 19.10 19.73 14.87
CA GLY A 267 18.33 20.66 15.72
C GLY A 267 18.79 22.11 15.59
N VAL A 268 17.84 23.05 15.64
CA VAL A 268 18.14 24.47 15.79
C VAL A 268 18.38 24.77 17.29
N PRO A 269 19.59 25.20 17.70
CA PRO A 269 19.90 25.46 19.11
C PRO A 269 19.41 26.85 19.58
N ASP A 270 18.17 27.20 19.25
CA ASP A 270 17.46 28.41 19.68
C ASP A 270 16.34 28.13 20.70
N GLY A 271 16.12 26.85 21.04
CA GLY A 271 15.05 26.41 21.94
C GLY A 271 13.65 26.36 21.32
N SER A 272 13.51 26.62 20.02
CA SER A 272 12.21 26.60 19.34
C SER A 272 11.70 25.18 19.00
N GLY A 273 12.55 24.16 19.17
CA GLY A 273 12.27 22.78 18.73
C GLY A 273 12.22 22.60 17.21
N ARG A 274 12.74 23.57 16.43
CA ARG A 274 12.85 23.46 14.97
C ARG A 274 14.08 22.63 14.59
N VAL A 275 14.11 22.16 13.36
CA VAL A 275 15.28 21.51 12.76
C VAL A 275 15.67 22.20 11.45
N PHE A 276 16.97 22.24 11.19
CA PHE A 276 17.54 22.45 9.86
C PHE A 276 17.42 21.15 9.07
N VAL A 277 16.95 21.24 7.83
CA VAL A 277 16.95 20.17 6.83
C VAL A 277 17.88 20.60 5.70
N VAL A 278 18.91 19.80 5.42
CA VAL A 278 19.94 20.09 4.43
C VAL A 278 19.57 19.38 3.13
N GLU A 279 19.35 20.15 2.06
CA GLU A 279 19.03 19.68 0.71
C GLU A 279 20.30 19.69 -0.15
N ARG A 280 20.62 18.55 -0.80
CA ARG A 280 21.85 18.35 -1.58
C ARG A 280 22.07 19.42 -2.65
N ASN A 281 20.99 19.98 -3.21
CA ASN A 281 20.97 21.03 -4.23
C ASN A 281 21.38 22.44 -3.70
N GLY A 282 21.96 22.51 -2.50
CA GLY A 282 22.57 23.73 -1.94
C GLY A 282 21.69 24.51 -0.99
N ARG A 283 20.59 23.93 -0.50
CA ARG A 283 19.65 24.62 0.40
C ARG A 283 19.70 24.08 1.82
N ILE A 284 19.44 24.96 2.78
CA ILE A 284 19.09 24.57 4.14
C ILE A 284 17.72 25.17 4.44
N ARG A 285 16.76 24.34 4.84
CA ARG A 285 15.39 24.74 5.14
C ARG A 285 15.09 24.55 6.62
N LEU A 286 14.19 25.39 7.16
CA LEU A 286 13.72 25.27 8.53
C LEU A 286 12.39 24.51 8.54
N LEU A 287 12.33 23.45 9.35
CA LEU A 287 11.15 22.63 9.58
C LEU A 287 10.72 22.77 11.04
N ASN A 288 9.40 22.88 11.28
CA ASN A 288 8.79 22.76 12.60
C ASN A 288 8.20 21.35 12.76
N PRO A 289 8.84 20.44 13.52
CA PRO A 289 8.43 19.03 13.59
C PRO A 289 7.09 18.77 14.29
N ALA A 290 6.61 19.72 15.09
CA ALA A 290 5.33 19.64 15.79
C ALA A 290 4.13 20.02 14.89
N THR A 291 4.37 20.64 13.73
CA THR A 291 3.32 21.10 12.81
C THR A 291 3.50 20.65 11.36
N GLY A 292 4.67 20.09 11.01
CA GLY A 292 5.06 19.81 9.63
C GLY A 292 5.34 21.05 8.78
N ALA A 293 5.26 22.25 9.36
CA ALA A 293 5.42 23.50 8.62
C ALA A 293 6.88 23.71 8.22
N ILE A 294 7.13 23.81 6.90
CA ILE A 294 8.43 24.17 6.33
C ILE A 294 8.43 25.67 6.02
N ALA A 295 9.51 26.37 6.36
CA ALA A 295 9.67 27.79 6.01
C ALA A 295 9.61 27.99 4.48
N SER A 296 8.88 29.02 4.06
CA SER A 296 8.66 29.36 2.64
C SER A 296 9.88 29.96 1.94
N THR A 297 10.88 30.41 2.71
CA THR A 297 12.21 30.73 2.21
C THR A 297 13.23 29.87 2.95
N PRO A 298 14.24 29.30 2.27
CA PRO A 298 15.33 28.61 2.94
C PRO A 298 16.09 29.54 3.89
N PHE A 299 16.71 28.94 4.90
CA PHE A 299 17.69 29.56 5.78
C PHE A 299 18.95 29.94 4.98
N LEU A 300 19.47 29.01 4.15
CA LEU A 300 20.59 29.23 3.24
C LEU A 300 20.23 28.72 1.84
N ASP A 301 20.60 29.45 0.79
CA ASP A 301 20.45 29.01 -0.61
C ASP A 301 21.76 29.26 -1.38
N LEU A 302 22.38 28.17 -1.81
CA LEU A 302 23.59 28.11 -2.64
C LEU A 302 23.30 27.46 -4.02
N THR A 303 22.03 27.30 -4.41
CA THR A 303 21.67 26.68 -5.68
C THR A 303 22.30 27.45 -6.85
N GLY A 304 22.97 26.73 -7.75
CA GLY A 304 23.73 27.31 -8.86
C GLY A 304 25.13 27.87 -8.50
N GLN A 305 25.54 27.81 -7.22
CA GLN A 305 26.87 28.23 -6.76
C GLN A 305 27.79 27.04 -6.41
N ILE A 306 27.27 25.82 -6.45
CA ILE A 306 27.96 24.57 -6.09
C ILE A 306 27.82 23.52 -7.21
N GLY A 307 28.69 22.52 -7.22
CA GLY A 307 28.56 21.34 -8.07
C GLY A 307 27.56 20.35 -7.46
N VAL A 308 26.70 19.75 -8.28
CA VAL A 308 25.66 18.79 -7.84
C VAL A 308 25.67 17.46 -8.63
N SER A 309 26.63 17.25 -9.53
CA SER A 309 26.78 16.05 -10.37
C SER A 309 27.40 14.87 -9.62
N GLY A 310 26.89 13.65 -9.81
CA GLY A 310 27.41 12.46 -9.11
C GLY A 310 26.94 12.45 -7.66
N GLU A 311 27.85 12.34 -6.71
CA GLU A 311 27.57 12.47 -5.26
C GLU A 311 27.76 13.91 -4.75
N ARG A 312 28.13 14.85 -5.63
CA ARG A 312 28.38 16.25 -5.28
C ARG A 312 27.12 16.98 -4.78
N GLY A 313 27.32 17.97 -3.92
CA GLY A 313 26.29 18.89 -3.44
C GLY A 313 26.70 19.63 -2.17
N LEU A 314 25.69 20.08 -1.43
CA LEU A 314 25.78 20.46 -0.02
C LEU A 314 25.53 19.18 0.81
N LEU A 315 26.58 18.64 1.41
CA LEU A 315 26.58 17.27 1.95
C LEU A 315 26.59 17.19 3.47
N GLY A 316 26.97 18.27 4.16
CA GLY A 316 27.08 18.31 5.61
C GLY A 316 26.88 19.70 6.18
N PHE A 317 26.48 19.75 7.45
CA PHE A 317 26.17 20.97 8.19
C PHE A 317 26.45 20.77 9.68
N ALA A 318 27.06 21.77 10.32
CA ALA A 318 27.24 21.80 11.76
C ALA A 318 27.13 23.23 12.29
N THR A 319 26.34 23.45 13.34
CA THR A 319 26.41 24.68 14.14
C THR A 319 27.68 24.67 15.00
N ALA A 320 28.30 25.83 15.22
CA ALA A 320 29.41 25.93 16.17
C ALA A 320 28.94 25.57 17.59
N PRO A 321 29.81 25.07 18.48
CA PRO A 321 29.45 24.80 19.88
C PRO A 321 28.93 26.03 20.62
N ASP A 322 29.34 27.23 20.19
CA ASP A 322 28.93 28.53 20.73
C ASP A 322 27.84 29.24 19.90
N TYR A 323 27.23 28.57 18.91
CA TYR A 323 26.24 29.13 17.98
C TYR A 323 25.13 30.00 18.63
N PRO A 324 24.57 29.67 19.81
CA PRO A 324 23.58 30.53 20.47
C PRO A 324 24.08 31.96 20.76
N THR A 325 25.40 32.19 20.73
CA THR A 325 26.05 33.49 20.94
C THR A 325 26.87 33.96 19.74
N SER A 326 27.57 33.07 19.02
CA SER A 326 28.41 33.43 17.88
C SER A 326 27.65 33.49 16.56
N HIS A 327 26.52 32.78 16.50
CA HIS A 327 25.72 32.53 15.30
C HIS A 327 26.47 31.84 14.15
N ASN A 328 27.69 31.33 14.40
CA ASN A 328 28.55 30.68 13.43
C ASN A 328 28.06 29.26 13.12
N PHE A 329 27.91 28.93 11.85
CA PHE A 329 27.69 27.56 11.40
C PHE A 329 28.58 27.26 10.19
N TYR A 330 28.74 25.97 9.92
CA TYR A 330 29.65 25.43 8.90
C TYR A 330 28.87 24.53 7.95
N VAL A 331 29.29 24.52 6.69
CA VAL A 331 28.77 23.62 5.66
C VAL A 331 29.91 22.93 4.91
N PHE A 332 29.68 21.68 4.52
CA PHE A 332 30.49 20.94 3.57
C PHE A 332 29.84 21.08 2.19
N VAL A 333 30.54 21.65 1.22
CA VAL A 333 30.08 21.76 -0.17
C VAL A 333 31.16 21.33 -1.16
N THR A 334 30.75 20.73 -2.28
CA THR A 334 31.61 20.53 -3.44
C THR A 334 31.32 21.62 -4.48
N VAL A 335 32.33 22.37 -4.94
CA VAL A 335 32.13 23.42 -5.95
C VAL A 335 32.19 22.87 -7.37
N ALA A 336 32.00 23.72 -8.38
CA ALA A 336 31.82 23.30 -9.77
C ALA A 336 33.01 22.53 -10.38
N ASP A 337 34.24 22.79 -9.93
CA ASP A 337 35.44 22.07 -10.36
C ASP A 337 35.69 20.75 -9.59
N GLY A 338 34.86 20.45 -8.58
CA GLY A 338 34.99 19.30 -7.70
C GLY A 338 35.61 19.59 -6.33
N THR A 339 36.31 20.72 -6.17
CA THR A 339 36.95 21.08 -4.89
C THR A 339 35.95 21.04 -3.74
N ILE A 340 36.29 20.28 -2.70
CA ILE A 340 35.58 20.26 -1.42
C ILE A 340 35.94 21.53 -0.66
N GLU A 341 34.94 22.24 -0.18
CA GLU A 341 35.09 23.42 0.66
C GLU A 341 34.28 23.27 1.95
N ILE A 342 34.97 23.47 3.08
CA ILE A 342 34.33 23.72 4.36
C ILE A 342 34.18 25.24 4.49
N ARG A 343 32.94 25.73 4.59
CA ARG A 343 32.65 27.17 4.66
C ARG A 343 31.97 27.52 5.97
N ARG A 344 32.47 28.55 6.64
CA ARG A 344 31.83 29.23 7.77
C ARG A 344 30.86 30.30 7.25
N TYR A 345 29.77 30.48 7.98
CA TYR A 345 28.75 31.52 7.78
C TYR A 345 28.19 31.94 9.14
N LYS A 346 27.49 33.08 9.19
CA LYS A 346 26.70 33.53 10.32
C LYS A 346 25.21 33.55 10.02
N THR A 347 24.40 33.37 11.06
CA THR A 347 22.96 33.69 11.01
C THR A 347 22.77 35.21 10.95
N GLN A 348 21.78 35.67 10.18
CA GLN A 348 21.54 37.08 9.88
C GLN A 348 21.14 37.86 11.15
N ALA A 349 21.82 38.98 11.39
CA ALA A 349 21.53 39.85 12.52
C ALA A 349 20.07 40.35 12.48
N GLY A 350 19.32 40.09 13.54
CA GLY A 350 17.89 40.46 13.65
C GLY A 350 16.93 39.52 12.91
N ASN A 351 17.41 38.46 12.26
CA ASN A 351 16.58 37.47 11.58
C ASN A 351 17.16 36.05 11.76
N PRO A 352 16.77 35.32 12.84
CA PRO A 352 17.32 34.00 13.13
C PRO A 352 16.98 32.94 12.06
N ASP A 353 16.02 33.24 11.19
CA ASP A 353 15.51 32.31 10.18
C ASP A 353 16.24 32.43 8.83
N ARG A 354 17.41 33.09 8.81
CA ARG A 354 18.25 33.30 7.62
C ARG A 354 19.75 33.22 7.95
N ALA A 355 20.52 32.69 7.03
CA ALA A 355 21.96 32.91 6.94
C ALA A 355 22.26 34.27 6.31
N ASP A 356 23.36 34.89 6.72
CA ASP A 356 23.97 36.01 6.01
C ASP A 356 25.03 35.48 5.02
N THR A 357 24.65 35.37 3.75
CA THR A 357 25.54 34.86 2.70
C THR A 357 26.74 35.77 2.43
N ALA A 358 26.73 37.03 2.87
CA ALA A 358 27.89 37.92 2.77
C ALA A 358 28.99 37.58 3.79
N THR A 359 28.70 36.71 4.76
CA THR A 359 29.67 36.20 5.75
C THR A 359 30.32 34.88 5.35
N ALA A 360 30.18 34.47 4.08
CA ALA A 360 30.78 33.26 3.53
C ALA A 360 32.31 33.28 3.63
N ASP A 361 32.87 32.24 4.24
CA ASP A 361 34.26 32.23 4.68
C ASP A 361 34.88 30.82 4.52
N PRO A 362 35.73 30.58 3.51
CA PRO A 362 36.32 29.26 3.25
C PRO A 362 37.38 28.89 4.30
N ILE A 363 37.05 27.91 5.14
CA ILE A 363 37.90 27.39 6.22
C ILE A 363 38.95 26.42 5.67
N LEU A 364 38.51 25.44 4.88
CA LEU A 364 39.37 24.41 4.29
C LEU A 364 38.96 24.20 2.83
N ARG A 365 39.93 24.09 1.93
CA ARG A 365 39.71 23.71 0.52
C ARG A 365 40.56 22.50 0.16
N VAL A 366 39.93 21.43 -0.36
CA VAL A 366 40.60 20.18 -0.76
C VAL A 366 40.25 19.86 -2.21
N ALA A 367 41.26 19.74 -3.07
CA ALA A 367 41.05 19.37 -4.47
C ALA A 367 40.52 17.94 -4.57
N HIS A 368 39.37 17.76 -5.23
CA HIS A 368 38.68 16.48 -5.37
C HIS A 368 38.06 16.39 -6.78
N PRO A 369 38.87 16.11 -7.83
CA PRO A 369 38.43 16.17 -9.22
C PRO A 369 37.38 15.11 -9.57
N ASP A 370 37.34 14.01 -8.81
CA ASP A 370 36.41 12.91 -8.96
C ASP A 370 35.00 13.27 -8.46
N SER A 371 33.97 12.59 -8.96
CA SER A 371 32.55 12.96 -8.73
C SER A 371 31.79 12.05 -7.75
N GLY A 372 32.34 10.87 -7.44
CA GLY A 372 31.89 9.98 -6.38
C GLY A 372 32.79 10.06 -5.15
N HIS A 373 32.37 9.44 -4.05
CA HIS A 373 33.08 9.33 -2.78
C HIS A 373 33.59 10.64 -2.20
N ASN A 374 32.73 11.65 -2.16
CA ASN A 374 33.09 12.96 -1.60
C ASN A 374 33.15 12.93 -0.05
N GLY A 375 32.68 11.85 0.60
CA GLY A 375 32.37 11.86 2.03
C GLY A 375 31.26 12.88 2.30
N GLY A 376 31.52 13.86 3.16
CA GLY A 376 30.65 15.02 3.28
C GLY A 376 30.08 15.29 4.67
N TRP A 377 30.30 14.38 5.63
CA TRP A 377 29.92 14.64 7.01
C TRP A 377 30.87 15.63 7.70
N ILE A 378 30.31 16.53 8.50
CA ILE A 378 31.04 17.40 9.43
C ILE A 378 30.36 17.44 10.79
N GLY A 379 31.14 17.58 11.86
CA GLY A 379 30.60 17.69 13.22
C GLY A 379 31.64 18.18 14.22
N PHE A 380 31.18 18.78 15.32
CA PHE A 380 32.05 19.21 16.41
C PHE A 380 32.20 18.13 17.48
N GLY A 381 33.44 17.87 17.89
CA GLY A 381 33.74 17.00 19.03
C GLY A 381 33.54 17.71 20.37
N ASN A 382 33.55 16.95 21.46
CA ASN A 382 33.50 17.48 22.84
C ASN A 382 34.74 18.34 23.22
N ASP A 383 35.73 18.39 22.35
CA ASP A 383 36.94 19.22 22.41
C ASP A 383 36.80 20.56 21.66
N ASN A 384 35.62 20.84 21.09
CA ASN A 384 35.28 21.98 20.22
C ASN A 384 36.03 22.03 18.88
N ASN A 385 36.74 20.97 18.48
CA ASN A 385 37.34 20.90 17.14
C ASN A 385 36.30 20.45 16.12
N LEU A 386 36.46 20.91 14.87
CA LEU A 386 35.65 20.49 13.74
C LEU A 386 36.28 19.24 13.10
N TYR A 387 35.47 18.20 12.98
CA TYR A 387 35.84 16.94 12.34
C TYR A 387 35.18 16.89 10.95
N ILE A 388 35.93 16.45 9.95
CA ILE A 388 35.54 16.51 8.54
C ILE A 388 35.83 15.16 7.89
N ALA A 389 34.83 14.56 7.27
CA ALA A 389 34.94 13.27 6.61
C ALA A 389 35.03 13.44 5.09
N ILE A 390 36.13 12.93 4.49
CA ILE A 390 36.41 13.04 3.06
C ILE A 390 36.74 11.65 2.53
N GLY A 391 36.02 11.20 1.50
CA GLY A 391 36.29 9.94 0.82
C GLY A 391 37.50 9.99 -0.12
N ASP A 392 37.74 8.90 -0.84
CA ASP A 392 38.93 8.67 -1.64
C ASP A 392 38.81 9.10 -3.11
N GLY A 393 37.64 9.56 -3.56
CA GLY A 393 37.33 9.90 -4.95
C GLY A 393 36.79 8.74 -5.81
N GLY A 394 36.92 7.49 -5.35
CA GLY A 394 36.10 6.35 -5.77
C GLY A 394 36.26 5.74 -7.14
N ASP A 395 37.06 6.32 -8.03
CA ASP A 395 37.53 5.57 -9.20
C ASP A 395 38.66 4.63 -8.78
N ALA A 396 38.54 3.32 -9.06
CA ALA A 396 39.62 2.36 -8.85
C ALA A 396 40.87 2.64 -9.72
N ALA A 397 40.74 3.49 -10.74
CA ALA A 397 41.84 4.08 -11.52
C ALA A 397 42.31 5.45 -11.02
N SER A 398 41.70 6.02 -9.97
CA SER A 398 42.14 7.28 -9.36
C SER A 398 43.56 7.16 -8.80
N PRO A 399 44.42 8.17 -8.94
CA PRO A 399 45.76 8.17 -8.36
C PRO A 399 45.78 8.40 -6.83
N ASN A 400 44.61 8.52 -6.20
CA ASN A 400 44.47 8.83 -4.78
C ASN A 400 44.87 7.62 -3.91
N ASP A 401 45.60 7.87 -2.82
CA ASP A 401 46.01 6.85 -1.86
C ASP A 401 45.48 7.18 -0.45
N PRO A 402 44.40 6.53 0.00
CA PRO A 402 43.87 6.65 1.36
C PRO A 402 44.88 6.29 2.46
N GLN A 403 45.93 5.52 2.14
CA GLN A 403 47.01 5.20 3.07
C GLN A 403 48.05 6.32 3.19
N ASP A 404 48.24 7.18 2.17
CA ASP A 404 49.19 8.30 2.23
C ASP A 404 48.76 9.30 3.32
N PRO A 405 49.58 9.51 4.38
CA PRO A 405 49.26 10.47 5.42
C PRO A 405 49.39 11.92 4.97
N ASN A 406 50.00 12.21 3.80
CA ASN A 406 50.11 13.56 3.23
C ASN A 406 48.89 13.97 2.40
N MET A 407 48.00 13.03 2.07
CA MET A 407 46.77 13.28 1.31
C MET A 407 45.58 13.49 2.26
N LEU A 408 44.69 14.42 1.92
CA LEU A 408 43.48 14.72 2.71
C LEU A 408 42.25 13.87 2.32
N LEU A 409 42.40 12.96 1.35
CA LEU A 409 41.36 12.07 0.82
C LEU A 409 41.41 10.69 1.48
N GLY A 410 40.25 10.07 1.68
CA GLY A 410 40.08 8.82 2.43
C GLY A 410 40.40 8.96 3.93
N LYS A 411 39.97 10.06 4.54
CA LYS A 411 40.37 10.53 5.89
C LYS A 411 39.18 11.02 6.74
N ILE A 412 39.36 10.97 8.06
CA ILE A 412 38.75 11.96 8.96
C ILE A 412 39.83 12.98 9.31
N LEU A 413 39.55 14.25 9.00
CA LEU A 413 40.37 15.40 9.41
C LEU A 413 39.82 16.00 10.71
N ARG A 414 40.68 16.69 11.47
CA ARG A 414 40.33 17.41 12.70
C ARG A 414 41.06 18.74 12.77
N ILE A 415 40.32 19.84 12.81
CA ILE A 415 40.85 21.21 12.81
C ILE A 415 40.20 22.07 13.90
N ASP A 416 40.88 23.14 14.33
CA ASP A 416 40.30 24.18 15.20
C ASP A 416 39.94 25.42 14.35
N PRO A 417 38.67 25.61 13.95
CA PRO A 417 38.26 26.74 13.12
C PRO A 417 38.09 28.05 13.92
N SER A 418 38.46 28.11 15.20
CA SER A 418 38.37 29.33 16.02
C SER A 418 39.64 30.20 16.00
N ARG A 419 40.72 29.68 15.43
CA ARG A 419 42.06 30.27 15.34
C ARG A 419 42.65 29.95 13.97
N ASP A 420 43.74 30.61 13.60
CA ASP A 420 44.40 30.43 12.31
C ASP A 420 45.92 30.27 12.50
N ASP A 421 46.45 29.09 12.16
CA ASP A 421 47.89 28.79 12.15
C ASP A 421 48.52 29.02 10.76
N PHE A 422 47.72 29.33 9.72
CA PHE A 422 48.13 29.49 8.34
C PHE A 422 47.75 30.87 7.71
N PRO A 423 47.96 32.03 8.38
CA PRO A 423 47.47 33.36 7.95
C PRO A 423 48.05 33.93 6.64
N ALA A 424 48.87 33.15 5.93
CA ALA A 424 49.38 33.47 4.59
C ALA A 424 48.71 32.61 3.48
N ASP A 425 47.82 31.69 3.84
CA ASP A 425 47.23 30.68 2.96
C ASP A 425 45.70 30.73 3.02
N ALA A 426 45.09 31.45 2.07
CA ALA A 426 43.64 31.63 1.99
C ALA A 426 42.84 30.35 1.64
N ALA A 427 43.48 29.18 1.56
CA ALA A 427 42.80 27.89 1.51
C ALA A 427 42.66 27.21 2.89
N ARG A 428 43.24 27.79 3.95
CA ARG A 428 43.32 27.24 5.31
C ARG A 428 43.18 28.35 6.37
N ASP A 429 41.96 28.60 6.83
CA ASP A 429 41.65 29.47 7.99
C ASP A 429 41.31 28.60 9.22
N TYR A 430 42.32 27.92 9.76
CA TYR A 430 42.19 27.10 10.97
C TYR A 430 43.54 26.88 11.66
N ALA A 431 43.47 26.48 12.94
CA ALA A 431 44.61 25.99 13.70
C ALA A 431 44.65 24.47 13.75
N ILE A 432 45.84 23.90 14.00
CA ILE A 432 46.06 22.46 14.13
C ILE A 432 45.93 22.03 15.60
N PRO A 433 44.98 21.14 15.95
CA PRO A 433 44.88 20.61 17.30
C PRO A 433 46.11 19.77 17.66
N ALA A 434 46.74 20.07 18.81
CA ALA A 434 47.99 19.43 19.25
C ALA A 434 47.91 17.90 19.48
N GLY A 435 46.70 17.33 19.51
CA GLY A 435 46.48 15.89 19.58
C GLY A 435 46.43 15.18 18.22
N ASN A 436 46.61 15.90 17.10
CA ASN A 436 46.63 15.27 15.78
C ASN A 436 47.95 14.50 15.55
N PRO A 437 47.91 13.28 14.98
CA PRO A 437 49.07 12.42 14.78
C PRO A 437 50.25 13.07 14.05
N TYR A 438 49.96 13.97 13.11
CA TYR A 438 50.95 14.59 12.23
C TYR A 438 51.18 16.09 12.52
N ALA A 439 50.72 16.59 13.68
CA ALA A 439 50.87 18.00 14.05
C ALA A 439 52.34 18.48 14.10
N SER A 440 53.30 17.57 14.32
CA SER A 440 54.74 17.84 14.28
C SER A 440 55.43 17.38 12.97
N GLY A 441 54.67 17.06 11.92
CA GLY A 441 55.16 16.55 10.64
C GLY A 441 55.06 15.02 10.50
N GLY A 442 55.46 14.51 9.32
CA GLY A 442 55.32 13.10 8.93
C GLY A 442 54.02 12.75 8.21
N GLY A 443 53.19 13.75 7.94
CA GLY A 443 51.91 13.69 7.22
C GLY A 443 51.30 15.08 7.14
N ALA A 444 50.10 15.20 6.59
CA ALA A 444 49.29 16.41 6.63
C ALA A 444 48.74 16.61 8.06
N PRO A 445 48.98 17.77 8.70
CA PRO A 445 48.70 17.97 10.13
C PRO A 445 47.21 17.93 10.49
N GLU A 446 46.32 18.07 9.50
CA GLU A 446 44.86 17.95 9.63
C GLU A 446 44.39 16.51 9.85
N VAL A 447 45.14 15.51 9.37
CA VAL A 447 44.71 14.11 9.36
C VAL A 447 44.70 13.54 10.77
N LEU A 448 43.52 13.09 11.21
CA LEU A 448 43.34 12.31 12.43
C LEU A 448 43.29 10.81 12.13
N LEU A 449 42.41 10.40 11.20
CA LEU A 449 42.16 9.01 10.84
C LEU A 449 42.35 8.82 9.33
N ARG A 450 42.79 7.64 8.89
CA ARG A 450 43.08 7.34 7.49
C ARG A 450 42.66 5.93 7.08
N GLY A 451 42.81 5.64 5.79
CA GLY A 451 42.44 4.35 5.22
C GLY A 451 40.93 4.11 5.29
N LEU A 452 40.16 5.14 4.94
CA LEU A 452 38.70 5.12 4.76
C LEU A 452 38.37 5.27 3.27
N ARG A 453 37.22 4.78 2.83
CA ARG A 453 36.78 4.80 1.42
C ARG A 453 35.86 5.97 1.11
N ASN A 454 34.66 5.97 1.69
CA ASN A 454 33.66 7.01 1.57
C ASN A 454 32.88 7.16 2.91
N PRO A 455 33.46 7.82 3.94
CA PRO A 455 32.85 7.99 5.26
C PRO A 455 31.71 9.02 5.22
N PHE A 456 30.58 8.62 4.62
CA PHE A 456 29.50 9.50 4.21
C PHE A 456 28.64 9.99 5.39
N ARG A 457 28.35 9.14 6.38
CA ARG A 457 27.54 9.52 7.55
C ARG A 457 28.12 8.97 8.85
N ASN A 458 28.40 9.90 9.76
CA ASN A 458 29.09 9.64 11.02
C ASN A 458 28.31 10.29 12.18
N GLY A 459 28.69 10.00 13.42
CA GLY A 459 28.05 10.57 14.59
C GLY A 459 28.92 10.50 15.83
N PHE A 460 29.02 11.63 16.55
CA PHE A 460 29.54 11.61 17.91
C PHE A 460 28.48 11.04 18.87
N ASP A 461 28.88 10.13 19.75
CA ASP A 461 28.12 9.84 20.96
C ASP A 461 28.34 10.96 21.97
N PRO A 462 27.34 11.83 22.25
CA PRO A 462 27.55 13.01 23.09
C PRO A 462 27.93 12.65 24.54
N ALA A 463 27.63 11.44 24.99
CA ALA A 463 27.98 10.97 26.33
C ALA A 463 29.45 10.56 26.50
N THR A 464 30.14 10.17 25.41
CA THR A 464 31.53 9.68 25.47
C THR A 464 32.51 10.49 24.61
N GLY A 465 32.01 11.25 23.64
CA GLY A 465 32.81 11.94 22.63
C GLY A 465 33.38 11.01 21.55
N ASN A 466 33.05 9.72 21.57
CA ASN A 466 33.52 8.76 20.56
C ASN A 466 32.82 9.00 19.22
N LEU A 467 33.57 8.91 18.12
CA LEU A 467 33.06 9.08 16.76
C LEU A 467 32.77 7.70 16.14
N TRP A 468 31.53 7.50 15.73
CA TRP A 468 31.10 6.36 14.91
C TRP A 468 31.06 6.79 13.46
N ILE A 469 31.52 5.94 12.56
CA ILE A 469 31.77 6.26 11.16
C ILE A 469 31.10 5.18 10.32
N GLY A 470 30.16 5.54 9.44
CA GLY A 470 29.68 4.63 8.40
C GLY A 470 30.52 4.84 7.15
N ASP A 471 31.32 3.83 6.77
CA ASP A 471 32.21 3.88 5.61
C ASP A 471 31.73 2.94 4.51
N VAL A 472 31.42 3.51 3.34
CA VAL A 472 30.76 2.77 2.25
C VAL A 472 31.77 1.93 1.47
N GLY A 473 31.48 0.64 1.31
CA GLY A 473 32.33 -0.38 0.69
C GLY A 473 32.38 -0.37 -0.85
N GLU A 474 33.28 -1.17 -1.44
CA GLU A 474 33.47 -1.22 -2.90
C GLU A 474 32.53 -2.18 -3.61
N GLY A 475 32.30 -3.36 -3.05
CA GLY A 475 31.44 -4.37 -3.66
C GLY A 475 31.32 -5.68 -2.90
N GLU A 476 31.89 -5.79 -1.70
CA GLU A 476 31.89 -7.03 -0.92
C GLU A 476 31.43 -6.81 0.53
N ILE A 477 31.88 -5.74 1.19
CA ILE A 477 31.60 -5.49 2.63
C ILE A 477 31.30 -4.01 2.87
N GLU A 478 30.21 -3.73 3.57
CA GLU A 478 29.90 -2.43 4.16
C GLU A 478 30.33 -2.40 5.64
N GLU A 479 30.87 -1.27 6.13
CA GLU A 479 31.47 -1.22 7.47
C GLU A 479 31.09 -0.02 8.35
N VAL A 480 31.12 -0.25 9.66
CA VAL A 480 30.98 0.76 10.70
C VAL A 480 32.24 0.76 11.55
N ASP A 481 32.94 1.88 11.50
CA ASP A 481 34.13 2.18 12.27
C ASP A 481 33.84 2.96 13.55
N LEU A 482 34.82 2.92 14.45
CA LEU A 482 34.80 3.64 15.71
C LEU A 482 36.15 4.27 15.98
N TRP A 483 36.16 5.52 16.39
CA TRP A 483 37.30 6.18 17.04
C TRP A 483 36.89 6.62 18.45
N ARG A 484 37.68 6.21 19.45
CA ARG A 484 37.52 6.71 20.82
C ARG A 484 38.47 7.87 21.06
N THR A 485 38.06 8.84 21.87
CA THR A 485 38.87 10.01 22.23
C THR A 485 40.17 9.68 22.99
N THR A 486 40.31 8.43 23.45
CA THR A 486 41.51 7.87 24.07
C THR A 486 42.53 7.32 23.08
N GLU A 487 42.15 7.09 21.82
CA GLU A 487 43.02 6.55 20.79
C GLU A 487 43.78 7.67 20.07
N GLY A 488 44.97 7.33 19.57
CA GLY A 488 45.69 8.16 18.62
C GLY A 488 45.06 8.12 17.22
N GLY A 489 45.88 8.39 16.20
CA GLY A 489 45.46 8.21 14.82
C GLY A 489 45.36 6.74 14.46
N LEU A 490 44.19 6.35 13.94
CA LEU A 490 43.91 4.99 13.48
C LEU A 490 43.96 4.91 11.96
N ASN A 491 44.13 3.69 11.47
CA ASN A 491 44.14 3.35 10.05
C ASN A 491 43.18 2.18 9.85
N TYR A 492 42.04 2.41 9.20
CA TYR A 492 41.00 1.39 9.05
C TYR A 492 41.30 0.40 7.92
N GLY A 493 42.14 0.82 6.98
CA GLY A 493 42.90 -0.08 6.12
C GLY A 493 42.50 -0.08 4.66
N TRP A 494 41.47 0.66 4.27
CA TRP A 494 41.15 0.86 2.86
C TRP A 494 42.36 1.44 2.09
N PRO A 495 42.72 0.94 0.90
CA PRO A 495 42.09 -0.16 0.15
C PRO A 495 42.74 -1.54 0.35
N ILE A 496 43.63 -1.70 1.33
CA ILE A 496 44.26 -3.00 1.66
C ILE A 496 43.21 -3.96 2.21
N LEU A 497 42.31 -3.44 3.05
CA LEU A 497 41.13 -4.14 3.54
C LEU A 497 39.84 -3.48 3.01
N GLU A 498 38.77 -4.25 2.99
CA GLU A 498 37.37 -3.82 2.86
C GLU A 498 36.62 -4.57 3.96
N GLY A 499 36.23 -3.88 5.04
CA GLY A 499 35.94 -4.57 6.31
C GLY A 499 37.15 -5.33 6.85
N THR A 500 36.93 -6.54 7.35
CA THR A 500 37.99 -7.47 7.78
C THR A 500 38.62 -8.26 6.61
N ARG A 501 38.09 -8.13 5.38
CA ARG A 501 38.53 -8.88 4.21
C ARG A 501 39.70 -8.19 3.51
N VAL A 502 40.71 -8.97 3.10
CA VAL A 502 41.77 -8.47 2.22
C VAL A 502 41.21 -8.16 0.84
N ASN A 503 41.29 -6.89 0.42
CA ASN A 503 40.93 -6.43 -0.91
C ASN A 503 42.18 -6.29 -1.79
N ARG A 504 42.98 -5.23 -1.58
CA ARG A 504 44.18 -4.95 -2.39
C ARG A 504 45.48 -5.31 -1.67
N GLY A 505 46.56 -5.44 -2.42
CA GLY A 505 47.88 -5.82 -1.88
C GLY A 505 48.47 -4.73 -0.98
N GLY A 506 48.91 -5.11 0.23
CA GLY A 506 49.52 -4.20 1.19
C GLY A 506 49.94 -4.91 2.48
N SER A 507 50.39 -4.14 3.48
CA SER A 507 50.64 -4.68 4.81
C SER A 507 49.41 -4.50 5.70
N THR A 508 48.97 -5.57 6.35
CA THR A 508 47.88 -5.53 7.33
C THR A 508 48.35 -5.15 8.74
N VAL A 509 49.64 -4.85 8.93
CA VAL A 509 50.20 -4.51 10.24
C VAL A 509 49.80 -3.09 10.65
N GLY A 510 49.12 -2.97 11.79
CA GLY A 510 48.66 -1.68 12.32
C GLY A 510 47.39 -1.15 11.67
N LEU A 511 46.67 -2.00 10.92
CA LEU A 511 45.29 -1.72 10.50
C LEU A 511 44.31 -2.03 11.64
N THR A 512 43.18 -1.32 11.65
CA THR A 512 42.14 -1.39 12.68
C THR A 512 40.88 -1.96 12.04
N ALA A 513 40.41 -3.12 12.51
CA ALA A 513 39.16 -3.68 12.01
C ALA A 513 37.95 -2.84 12.42
N PRO A 514 36.88 -2.80 11.59
CA PRO A 514 35.64 -2.12 11.94
C PRO A 514 34.96 -2.77 13.13
N VAL A 515 34.08 -2.03 13.81
CA VAL A 515 33.34 -2.55 14.96
C VAL A 515 32.11 -3.34 14.55
N ALA A 516 31.61 -3.12 13.34
CA ALA A 516 30.58 -3.93 12.71
C ALA A 516 30.76 -3.89 11.19
N GLU A 517 30.43 -5.00 10.53
CA GLU A 517 30.49 -5.13 9.08
C GLU A 517 29.33 -6.01 8.60
N TYR A 518 28.88 -5.85 7.35
CA TYR A 518 27.90 -6.72 6.73
C TYR A 518 28.16 -6.91 5.23
N PRO A 519 27.82 -8.09 4.66
CA PRO A 519 28.15 -8.39 3.28
C PRO A 519 27.21 -7.72 2.28
N HIS A 520 27.76 -7.41 1.09
CA HIS A 520 26.99 -7.07 -0.10
C HIS A 520 26.06 -8.23 -0.47
N ALA A 521 24.75 -7.96 -0.47
CA ALA A 521 23.72 -8.95 -0.73
C ALA A 521 22.40 -8.29 -1.18
N THR A 522 21.57 -9.05 -1.89
CA THR A 522 20.30 -8.56 -2.46
C THR A 522 19.08 -8.85 -1.59
N SER A 523 19.22 -9.67 -0.55
CA SER A 523 18.14 -9.98 0.40
C SER A 523 18.68 -10.60 1.69
N GLY A 524 17.93 -10.44 2.78
CA GLY A 524 18.26 -11.01 4.09
C GLY A 524 18.30 -9.96 5.22
N THR A 525 18.23 -10.45 6.44
CA THR A 525 18.15 -9.64 7.68
C THR A 525 19.46 -8.93 8.05
N LEU A 526 20.59 -9.31 7.44
CA LEU A 526 21.89 -8.65 7.56
C LEU A 526 22.51 -8.43 6.18
N ALA A 527 21.66 -8.11 5.20
CA ALA A 527 22.07 -7.77 3.84
C ALA A 527 21.97 -6.27 3.62
N GLY A 528 22.83 -5.75 2.75
CA GLY A 528 22.77 -4.37 2.26
C GLY A 528 23.87 -4.15 1.23
N ASN A 529 23.99 -2.95 0.68
CA ASN A 529 25.02 -2.61 -0.32
C ASN A 529 25.54 -1.16 -0.22
N THR A 530 25.13 -0.38 0.80
CA THR A 530 25.58 1.01 1.06
C THR A 530 25.22 1.43 2.49
N VAL A 531 26.19 1.52 3.40
CA VAL A 531 25.96 1.87 4.80
C VAL A 531 25.62 3.34 5.00
N ILE A 532 24.61 3.58 5.82
CA ILE A 532 24.22 4.89 6.33
C ILE A 532 24.42 4.88 7.84
N GLY A 533 25.59 5.35 8.27
CA GLY A 533 25.89 5.55 9.69
C GLY A 533 24.94 6.55 10.35
N GLY A 534 24.73 6.38 11.65
CA GLY A 534 23.83 7.21 12.44
C GLY A 534 24.38 7.51 13.83
N PRO A 535 23.52 7.87 14.80
CA PRO A 535 23.96 8.20 16.14
C PRO A 535 23.90 7.01 17.11
N VAL A 536 24.69 7.09 18.19
CA VAL A 536 24.33 6.40 19.44
C VAL A 536 23.10 7.10 20.03
N TYR A 537 21.98 6.38 20.12
CA TYR A 537 20.73 6.95 20.58
C TYR A 537 20.79 7.27 22.09
N ARG A 538 20.56 8.55 22.42
CA ARG A 538 20.49 9.08 23.79
C ARG A 538 19.14 9.76 24.11
N GLY A 539 18.19 9.71 23.18
CA GLY A 539 16.92 10.44 23.19
C GLY A 539 15.87 9.97 24.21
N PRO A 540 14.61 10.44 24.09
CA PRO A 540 13.56 10.13 25.06
C PRO A 540 13.11 8.66 25.11
N VAL A 541 13.22 7.90 24.01
CA VAL A 541 12.76 6.50 23.95
C VAL A 541 13.73 5.58 24.71
N GLN A 542 13.35 5.20 25.92
CA GLN A 542 14.26 4.53 26.86
C GLN A 542 14.82 3.19 26.35
N SER A 543 14.02 2.41 25.62
CA SER A 543 14.41 1.09 25.09
C SER A 543 15.51 1.14 24.03
N LEU A 544 15.74 2.29 23.40
CA LEU A 544 16.80 2.48 22.39
C LEU A 544 18.07 3.11 22.98
N ARG A 545 18.07 3.54 24.25
CA ARG A 545 19.21 4.26 24.84
C ARG A 545 20.46 3.40 24.92
N GLY A 546 21.55 3.90 24.37
CA GLY A 546 22.83 3.17 24.32
C GLY A 546 22.88 2.10 23.23
N LEU A 547 21.97 2.15 22.25
CA LEU A 547 22.12 1.46 20.98
C LEU A 547 22.71 2.43 19.95
N TYR A 548 23.65 1.95 19.13
CA TYR A 548 24.04 2.62 17.89
C TYR A 548 23.00 2.28 16.81
N VAL A 549 22.45 3.30 16.14
CA VAL A 549 21.45 3.16 15.06
C VAL A 549 22.12 3.48 13.72
N PHE A 550 21.87 2.65 12.71
CA PHE A 550 22.36 2.81 11.35
C PHE A 550 21.45 2.02 10.39
N ALA A 551 21.62 2.21 9.08
CA ALA A 551 20.82 1.54 8.06
C ALA A 551 21.64 1.22 6.81
N ASP A 552 21.00 0.52 5.88
CA ASP A 552 21.44 0.40 4.49
C ASP A 552 20.58 1.28 3.57
N PHE A 553 21.21 2.01 2.65
CA PHE A 553 20.52 2.87 1.69
C PHE A 553 19.77 2.09 0.60
N ILE A 554 20.28 0.91 0.19
CA ILE A 554 19.79 0.16 -0.98
C ILE A 554 18.72 -0.87 -0.62
N LEU A 555 18.84 -1.53 0.54
CA LEU A 555 17.83 -2.49 1.03
C LEU A 555 16.94 -1.91 2.14
N HIS A 556 17.18 -0.67 2.56
CA HIS A 556 16.40 0.05 3.57
C HIS A 556 16.31 -0.65 4.94
N ASN A 557 17.17 -1.65 5.16
CA ASN A 557 17.31 -2.34 6.43
C ASN A 557 17.79 -1.34 7.49
N VAL A 558 17.13 -1.32 8.65
CA VAL A 558 17.55 -0.51 9.80
C VAL A 558 18.03 -1.47 10.88
N TRP A 559 19.15 -1.16 11.52
CA TRP A 559 19.72 -1.99 12.57
C TRP A 559 20.05 -1.20 13.83
N THR A 560 20.22 -1.95 14.91
CA THR A 560 20.83 -1.47 16.15
C THR A 560 21.91 -2.39 16.66
N LEU A 561 22.96 -1.82 17.23
CA LEU A 561 24.04 -2.52 17.94
C LEU A 561 24.15 -2.02 19.39
N PRO A 562 24.28 -2.91 20.38
CA PRO A 562 24.48 -2.51 21.77
C PRO A 562 25.93 -2.02 22.00
N ILE A 563 26.11 -0.72 22.28
CA ILE A 563 27.46 -0.12 22.42
C ILE A 563 28.29 -0.75 23.55
N SER A 564 27.63 -1.40 24.52
CA SER A 564 28.27 -2.13 25.62
C SER A 564 29.02 -3.39 25.17
N GLN A 565 28.79 -3.88 23.95
CA GLN A 565 29.51 -5.02 23.37
C GLN A 565 30.69 -4.59 22.49
N VAL A 566 30.77 -3.30 22.13
CA VAL A 566 31.73 -2.80 21.13
C VAL A 566 33.10 -2.47 21.74
N ALA A 567 34.16 -3.02 21.16
CA ALA A 567 35.57 -2.79 21.49
C ALA A 567 36.32 -2.14 20.30
N GLN A 568 37.51 -1.57 20.51
CA GLN A 568 38.30 -0.99 19.41
C GLN A 568 38.94 -2.11 18.59
N GLY A 569 38.92 -2.01 17.26
CA GLY A 569 39.58 -2.99 16.39
C GLY A 569 39.04 -4.42 16.51
N THR A 570 37.77 -4.57 16.89
CA THR A 570 37.11 -5.88 17.07
C THR A 570 35.72 -5.83 16.48
N THR A 571 35.52 -6.61 15.43
CA THR A 571 34.26 -6.69 14.69
C THR A 571 33.26 -7.59 15.41
N LEU A 572 32.06 -7.06 15.63
CA LEU A 572 30.97 -7.80 16.24
C LEU A 572 30.50 -8.95 15.34
N GLN A 573 30.05 -10.03 15.97
CA GLN A 573 29.44 -11.15 15.26
C GLN A 573 28.02 -10.75 14.76
N PRO A 574 27.54 -11.34 13.65
CA PRO A 574 26.18 -11.12 13.12
C PRO A 574 25.05 -11.19 14.16
N SER A 575 25.19 -12.03 15.20
CA SER A 575 24.20 -12.17 16.28
C SER A 575 24.09 -10.98 17.23
N ALA A 576 24.97 -9.98 17.14
CA ALA A 576 24.87 -8.73 17.90
C ALA A 576 23.94 -7.70 17.24
N PHE A 577 23.65 -7.86 15.94
CA PHE A 577 22.77 -6.98 15.18
C PHE A 577 21.32 -7.27 15.54
N THR A 578 20.56 -6.23 15.87
CA THR A 578 19.09 -6.31 15.98
C THR A 578 18.48 -5.56 14.81
N VAL A 579 17.74 -6.26 13.94
CA VAL A 579 16.94 -5.67 12.85
C VAL A 579 15.81 -4.83 13.43
N ARG A 580 15.51 -3.70 12.80
CA ARG A 580 14.58 -2.68 13.27
C ARG A 580 13.59 -2.19 12.22
N ASN A 581 13.57 -2.75 11.01
CA ASN A 581 12.69 -2.32 9.90
C ASN A 581 11.22 -2.11 10.33
N THR A 582 10.77 -2.97 11.24
CA THR A 582 9.40 -3.16 11.73
C THR A 582 9.10 -2.18 12.87
N ASP A 583 9.98 -2.16 13.87
CA ASP A 583 10.05 -1.20 14.96
C ASP A 583 10.11 0.25 14.47
N PHE A 584 10.81 0.49 13.36
CA PHE A 584 11.03 1.80 12.75
C PHE A 584 10.09 2.07 11.56
N ALA A 585 9.17 1.16 11.24
CA ALA A 585 8.20 1.37 10.17
C ALA A 585 7.42 2.68 10.41
N PRO A 586 7.37 3.60 9.43
CA PRO A 586 6.73 4.90 9.60
C PRO A 586 5.20 4.78 9.62
N ASP A 587 4.54 5.67 10.34
CA ASP A 587 3.06 5.73 10.42
C ASP A 587 2.37 6.17 9.11
N ALA A 588 3.13 6.75 8.17
CA ALA A 588 2.73 7.03 6.80
C ALA A 588 3.98 7.24 5.91
N GLY A 589 3.94 6.79 4.66
CA GLY A 589 5.12 6.79 3.78
C GLY A 589 5.92 5.49 3.90
N SER A 590 7.13 5.49 3.37
CA SER A 590 8.08 4.37 3.40
C SER A 590 9.52 4.91 3.51
N PHE A 591 10.49 4.00 3.63
CA PHE A 591 11.90 4.34 3.46
C PHE A 591 12.33 3.81 2.09
N ASP A 592 12.39 4.69 1.11
CA ASP A 592 12.69 4.39 -0.29
C ASP A 592 14.14 4.80 -0.64
N MET A 593 14.68 5.83 0.03
CA MET A 593 16.06 6.31 -0.13
C MET A 593 16.62 6.86 1.20
N LEU A 594 16.45 6.14 2.32
CA LEU A 594 16.97 6.51 3.65
C LEU A 594 18.48 6.78 3.62
N VAL A 595 18.85 8.07 3.61
CA VAL A 595 20.22 8.55 3.34
C VAL A 595 20.88 9.16 4.57
N SER A 596 20.14 9.38 5.66
CA SER A 596 20.72 9.91 6.89
C SER A 596 19.88 9.72 8.14
N PHE A 597 20.56 9.82 9.28
CA PHE A 597 19.98 10.05 10.58
C PHE A 597 20.36 11.43 11.10
N GLY A 598 19.41 12.12 11.72
CA GLY A 598 19.61 13.41 12.38
C GLY A 598 19.21 13.37 13.86
N VAL A 599 19.62 14.37 14.64
CA VAL A 599 19.11 14.56 16.01
C VAL A 599 18.75 16.02 16.26
N ASP A 600 17.63 16.24 16.95
CA ASP A 600 17.30 17.57 17.46
C ASP A 600 17.92 17.85 18.84
N THR A 601 17.70 19.07 19.36
CA THR A 601 18.22 19.52 20.66
C THR A 601 17.58 18.81 21.86
N ALA A 602 16.50 18.05 21.67
CA ALA A 602 15.90 17.20 22.69
C ALA A 602 16.39 15.73 22.58
N GLY A 603 17.20 15.42 21.57
CA GLY A 603 17.70 14.08 21.28
C GLY A 603 16.68 13.19 20.58
N ASN A 604 15.60 13.73 19.99
CA ASN A 604 14.75 12.93 19.11
C ASN A 604 15.56 12.53 17.86
N LEU A 605 15.39 11.29 17.42
CA LEU A 605 16.06 10.77 16.23
C LEU A 605 15.20 11.08 15.01
N TYR A 606 15.82 11.64 13.98
CA TYR A 606 15.20 11.88 12.68
C TYR A 606 15.74 10.87 11.68
N LEU A 607 14.87 10.44 10.78
CA LEU A 607 15.24 9.67 9.60
C LEU A 607 14.99 10.56 8.38
N VAL A 608 15.95 10.55 7.45
CA VAL A 608 15.99 11.45 6.29
C VAL A 608 15.93 10.60 5.03
N ASP A 609 14.82 10.69 4.30
CA ASP A 609 14.67 10.02 3.02
C ASP A 609 14.98 10.99 1.87
N MET A 610 15.91 10.59 1.01
CA MET A 610 16.38 11.39 -0.12
C MET A 610 15.29 11.63 -1.18
N ASP A 611 14.19 10.88 -1.16
CA ASP A 611 13.04 11.11 -2.03
C ASP A 611 12.27 12.42 -1.69
N GLY A 612 12.47 12.96 -0.49
CA GLY A 612 11.89 14.20 0.00
C GLY A 612 11.10 14.10 1.32
N GLU A 613 11.06 12.94 1.98
CA GLU A 613 10.36 12.76 3.27
C GLU A 613 11.30 12.89 4.50
N ILE A 614 10.76 13.48 5.59
CA ILE A 614 11.45 13.58 6.89
C ILE A 614 10.58 12.93 7.96
N PHE A 615 11.17 12.06 8.76
CA PHE A 615 10.50 11.34 9.84
C PHE A 615 11.16 11.61 11.20
N VAL A 616 10.42 11.38 12.29
CA VAL A 616 10.93 11.46 13.66
C VAL A 616 10.51 10.24 14.47
N LEU A 617 11.46 9.67 15.20
CA LEU A 617 11.21 8.61 16.18
C LEU A 617 10.92 9.25 17.55
N GLU A 618 9.71 9.01 18.05
CA GLU A 618 9.18 9.63 19.26
C GLU A 618 8.37 8.64 20.12
N PRO A 619 8.25 8.84 21.44
CA PRO A 619 7.44 7.97 22.31
C PRO A 619 5.95 7.91 21.89
N ARG A 620 5.30 6.78 22.20
CA ARG A 620 3.83 6.65 22.13
C ARG A 620 3.17 7.13 23.43
#